data_AF-A0A433JXN2-F1
#
_entry.id   AF-A0A433JXN2-F1
#
_cell.length_a   1.000
_cell.length_b   1.000
_cell.length_c   1.000
_cell.angle_alpha   90.00
_cell.angle_beta   90.00
_cell.angle_gamma   90.00
#
_symmetry.space_group_name_H-M   'P 1'
#
loop_
_entity.id
_entity.type
_entity.pdbx_description
1 polymer ?
#
loop_
_entity_poly.entity_id
_entity_poly.type
_entity_poly.pdbx_seq_one_letter_code
_entity_poly.pdbx_strand_id
1 'polypeptide(L)'
;MTILKKISGNYVDVVNALGLSPGYYGVQKREAYDQQVAKDLPRICYVNFSGNVAGMKKRLADTSHLKDKELSYTQGDFYGGVFTESRIKATPIFIETTMSASEEGTLKNYFDTLAFAYDDDNGRHCGFSLGYLRDDSDLTIPVEQRPLNYALTIIRDVNKAPSEREVTFLTHPAFLPKKNGKAIDSQMVVAEMAKELHSESIQKLLTPLFNEQGAIDFPQFQALAERITPDHNLDDRDAKLNKLLDVYTLWVRLLADKSKTKERADLLKELNTQMIGAFTDVDFFKDKRIEDVEAFVAKYKNHPILATLPTLDKSIDDYAVRKGFASYEAMQKEMNQSFLERNKGPLIVLGVALLAVISIALTLTGVLAPIGILAGIGLALAVTAATAAATSVADTELDFSDSCYARSILSCHIFKLLPSNLVRSKNQFVLNSKVI
;
A
#
# COMPACT_ATOMS: atom_id res chain seq x y z
N MET A 1 11.56 -8.98 28.52
CA MET A 1 11.57 -9.21 27.06
C MET A 1 10.38 -10.08 26.74
N THR A 2 9.41 -9.56 25.99
CA THR A 2 8.16 -10.27 25.70
C THR A 2 8.33 -11.12 24.44
N ILE A 3 7.93 -12.38 24.51
CA ILE A 3 8.00 -13.29 23.35
C ILE A 3 6.60 -13.40 22.77
N LEU A 4 6.45 -12.93 21.53
CA LEU A 4 5.23 -13.08 20.74
C LEU A 4 5.22 -14.42 19.99
N LYS A 5 4.05 -14.75 19.43
CA LYS A 5 3.85 -15.91 18.57
C LYS A 5 3.36 -15.46 17.19
N LYS A 6 4.00 -15.98 16.14
CA LYS A 6 3.58 -15.83 14.74
C LYS A 6 2.97 -17.12 14.22
N ILE A 7 1.79 -17.01 13.65
CA ILE A 7 1.12 -18.07 12.89
C ILE A 7 0.85 -17.50 11.51
N SER A 8 1.34 -18.17 10.47
CA SER A 8 1.10 -17.78 9.09
C SER A 8 0.62 -19.00 8.29
N GLY A 9 -0.28 -18.77 7.35
CA GLY A 9 -0.85 -19.82 6.50
C GLY A 9 -1.97 -19.26 5.62
N ASN A 10 -2.75 -20.14 5.01
CA ASN A 10 -4.02 -19.70 4.43
C ASN A 10 -5.06 -19.45 5.54
N TYR A 11 -6.17 -18.79 5.20
CA TYR A 11 -7.25 -18.47 6.15
C TYR A 11 -7.70 -19.69 6.97
N VAL A 12 -7.94 -20.83 6.30
CA VAL A 12 -8.47 -22.05 6.92
C VAL A 12 -7.46 -22.61 7.94
N ASP A 13 -6.18 -22.65 7.57
CA ASP A 13 -5.11 -23.11 8.45
C ASP A 13 -5.01 -22.24 9.71
N VAL A 14 -5.09 -20.92 9.56
CA VAL A 14 -5.00 -19.99 10.70
C VAL A 14 -6.25 -20.08 11.59
N VAL A 15 -7.46 -20.16 11.03
CA VAL A 15 -8.70 -20.37 11.81
C VAL A 15 -8.58 -21.65 12.66
N ASN A 16 -8.12 -22.74 12.04
CA ASN A 16 -7.93 -24.03 12.74
C ASN A 16 -6.84 -23.95 13.80
N ALA A 17 -5.71 -23.29 13.50
CA ALA A 17 -4.61 -23.11 14.44
C ALA A 17 -5.01 -22.28 15.68
N LEU A 18 -5.93 -21.33 15.53
CA LEU A 18 -6.46 -20.50 16.60
C LEU A 18 -7.65 -21.14 17.35
N GLY A 19 -8.07 -22.35 16.95
CA GLY A 19 -9.23 -23.02 17.53
C GLY A 19 -10.53 -22.25 17.35
N LEU A 20 -10.62 -21.47 16.27
CA LEU A 20 -11.82 -20.72 15.90
C LEU A 20 -12.82 -21.63 15.18
N SER A 21 -14.10 -21.22 15.17
CA SER A 21 -15.17 -22.03 14.57
C SER A 21 -14.94 -22.26 13.07
N PRO A 22 -15.10 -23.50 12.57
CA PRO A 22 -15.11 -23.78 11.13
C PRO A 22 -16.18 -23.00 10.35
N GLY A 23 -17.22 -22.50 11.05
CA GLY A 23 -18.25 -21.66 10.45
C GLY A 23 -17.71 -20.36 9.80
N TYR A 24 -16.52 -19.90 10.19
CA TYR A 24 -15.89 -18.72 9.58
C TYR A 24 -15.43 -18.95 8.13
N TYR A 25 -15.20 -20.19 7.72
CA TYR A 25 -14.91 -20.55 6.32
C TYR A 25 -16.01 -21.44 5.71
N GLY A 26 -17.20 -21.46 6.32
CA GLY A 26 -18.33 -22.25 5.84
C GLY A 26 -18.90 -21.70 4.54
N VAL A 27 -19.11 -22.58 3.56
CA VAL A 27 -19.71 -22.23 2.27
C VAL A 27 -21.14 -21.70 2.46
N GLN A 28 -21.45 -20.59 1.78
CA GLN A 28 -22.72 -19.90 1.81
C GLN A 28 -23.36 -19.89 0.42
N LYS A 29 -24.70 -19.77 0.39
CA LYS A 29 -25.40 -19.42 -0.85
C LYS A 29 -25.06 -17.98 -1.25
N ARG A 30 -24.97 -17.70 -2.55
CA ARG A 30 -24.69 -16.36 -3.13
C ARG A 30 -25.49 -15.24 -2.47
N GLU A 31 -26.80 -15.41 -2.36
CA GLU A 31 -27.67 -14.41 -1.74
C GLU A 31 -27.30 -14.08 -0.29
N ALA A 32 -26.98 -15.09 0.53
CA ALA A 32 -26.59 -14.90 1.92
C ALA A 32 -25.21 -14.24 2.03
N TYR A 33 -24.28 -14.58 1.13
CA TYR A 33 -22.97 -13.94 1.03
C TYR A 33 -23.14 -12.45 0.69
N ASP A 34 -23.88 -12.13 -0.37
CA ASP A 34 -24.04 -10.75 -0.85
C ASP A 34 -24.75 -9.87 0.17
N GLN A 35 -25.75 -10.42 0.87
CA GLN A 35 -26.40 -9.72 1.97
C GLN A 35 -25.45 -9.40 3.13
N GLN A 36 -24.52 -10.31 3.46
CA GLN A 36 -23.55 -10.06 4.53
C GLN A 36 -22.51 -9.02 4.10
N VAL A 37 -21.95 -9.15 2.89
CA VAL A 37 -21.00 -8.16 2.36
C VAL A 37 -21.64 -6.78 2.27
N ALA A 38 -22.85 -6.67 1.74
CA ALA A 38 -23.56 -5.39 1.65
C ALA A 38 -23.82 -4.74 3.02
N LYS A 39 -24.02 -5.56 4.07
CA LYS A 39 -24.20 -5.06 5.45
C LYS A 39 -22.89 -4.64 6.10
N ASP A 40 -21.77 -5.29 5.77
CA ASP A 40 -20.50 -5.03 6.44
C ASP A 40 -19.72 -3.89 5.80
N LEU A 41 -19.76 -3.71 4.47
CA LEU A 41 -19.06 -2.62 3.80
C LEU A 41 -19.28 -1.22 4.41
N PRO A 42 -20.49 -0.79 4.79
CA PRO A 42 -20.67 0.52 5.45
C PRO A 42 -20.18 0.57 6.91
N ARG A 43 -19.80 -0.58 7.50
CA ARG A 43 -19.36 -0.68 8.90
C ARG A 43 -17.86 -0.73 9.04
N ILE A 44 -17.14 -1.13 7.99
CA ILE A 44 -15.68 -1.23 8.04
C ILE A 44 -15.04 0.13 7.75
N CYS A 45 -13.83 0.30 8.25
CA CYS A 45 -13.01 1.46 7.96
C CYS A 45 -12.06 1.18 6.80
N TYR A 46 -11.61 2.24 6.13
CA TYR A 46 -10.79 2.13 4.93
C TYR A 46 -9.56 3.02 4.99
N VAL A 47 -8.43 2.50 4.50
CA VAL A 47 -7.22 3.28 4.27
C VAL A 47 -6.74 3.01 2.86
N ASN A 48 -7.03 3.92 1.93
CA ASN A 48 -6.60 3.80 0.54
C ASN A 48 -5.78 5.03 0.12
N PHE A 49 -4.50 4.82 -0.19
CA PHE A 49 -3.60 5.85 -0.70
C PHE A 49 -3.54 5.90 -2.23
N SER A 50 -3.94 4.84 -2.92
CA SER A 50 -3.84 4.64 -4.37
C SER A 50 -5.19 4.68 -5.09
N GLY A 51 -6.25 5.10 -4.40
CA GLY A 51 -7.59 5.21 -4.95
C GLY A 51 -8.59 5.75 -3.92
N ASN A 52 -9.87 5.56 -4.21
CA ASN A 52 -10.97 5.98 -3.33
C ASN A 52 -11.74 4.78 -2.76
N VAL A 53 -12.50 5.05 -1.69
CA VAL A 53 -13.28 4.04 -0.95
C VAL A 53 -14.43 3.47 -1.77
N ALA A 54 -15.10 4.29 -2.59
CA ALA A 54 -16.17 3.81 -3.45
C ALA A 54 -15.67 2.73 -4.44
N GLY A 55 -14.51 2.95 -5.05
CA GLY A 55 -13.85 1.99 -5.93
C GLY A 55 -13.40 0.73 -5.20
N MET A 56 -12.83 0.88 -4.00
CA MET A 56 -12.44 -0.26 -3.16
C MET A 56 -13.65 -1.11 -2.76
N LYS A 57 -14.75 -0.49 -2.29
CA LYS A 57 -16.01 -1.18 -1.96
C LYS A 57 -16.53 -2.00 -3.14
N LYS A 58 -16.53 -1.42 -4.34
CA LYS A 58 -16.97 -2.12 -5.56
C LYS A 58 -16.13 -3.37 -5.83
N ARG A 59 -14.80 -3.29 -5.65
CA ARG A 59 -13.89 -4.43 -5.86
C ARG A 59 -13.98 -5.49 -4.75
N LEU A 60 -14.19 -5.08 -3.50
CA LEU A 60 -14.43 -6.00 -2.39
C LEU A 60 -15.76 -6.75 -2.55
N ALA A 61 -16.79 -6.10 -3.08
CA ALA A 61 -18.09 -6.71 -3.37
C ALA A 61 -18.08 -7.58 -4.64
N ASP A 62 -17.08 -7.43 -5.51
CA ASP A 62 -17.00 -8.22 -6.74
C ASP A 62 -16.64 -9.66 -6.39
N THR A 63 -17.52 -10.58 -6.78
CA THR A 63 -17.40 -12.02 -6.57
C THR A 63 -17.48 -12.78 -7.89
N SER A 64 -17.45 -12.08 -9.02
CA SER A 64 -17.59 -12.68 -10.35
C SER A 64 -16.52 -13.73 -10.67
N HIS A 65 -15.37 -13.68 -9.98
CA HIS A 65 -14.29 -14.65 -10.07
C HIS A 65 -14.47 -15.89 -9.20
N LEU A 66 -15.43 -15.91 -8.26
CA LEU A 66 -15.64 -17.01 -7.32
C LEU A 66 -16.73 -17.97 -7.80
N LYS A 67 -16.53 -19.27 -7.58
CA LYS A 67 -17.57 -20.29 -7.77
C LYS A 67 -18.48 -20.35 -6.55
N ASP A 68 -19.71 -20.84 -6.72
CA ASP A 68 -20.68 -20.96 -5.60
C ASP A 68 -20.14 -21.75 -4.40
N LYS A 69 -19.31 -22.77 -4.65
CA LYS A 69 -18.70 -23.59 -3.60
C LYS A 69 -17.56 -22.91 -2.84
N GLU A 70 -17.13 -21.73 -3.28
CA GLU A 70 -16.00 -20.96 -2.72
C GLU A 70 -16.49 -19.74 -1.92
N LEU A 71 -17.81 -19.50 -1.92
CA LEU A 71 -18.41 -18.33 -1.28
C LEU A 71 -18.43 -18.51 0.22
N SER A 72 -17.52 -17.84 0.91
CA SER A 72 -17.51 -17.80 2.35
C SER A 72 -17.16 -16.40 2.80
N TYR A 73 -18.01 -15.84 3.64
CA TYR A 73 -17.81 -14.54 4.24
C TYR A 73 -18.41 -14.50 5.63
N THR A 74 -17.72 -13.83 6.53
CA THR A 74 -18.26 -13.40 7.82
C THR A 74 -17.85 -11.95 8.05
N GLN A 75 -18.62 -11.25 8.87
CA GLN A 75 -18.24 -9.93 9.33
C GLN A 75 -16.83 -9.96 9.93
N GLY A 76 -15.97 -9.04 9.50
CA GLY A 76 -14.57 -8.98 9.90
C GLY A 76 -13.56 -9.56 8.91
N ASP A 77 -14.00 -10.24 7.84
CA ASP A 77 -13.09 -10.86 6.88
C ASP A 77 -12.23 -9.85 6.11
N PHE A 78 -12.80 -8.70 5.73
CA PHE A 78 -12.09 -7.71 4.91
C PHE A 78 -10.98 -6.97 5.65
N TYR A 79 -10.98 -6.98 6.98
CA TYR A 79 -9.99 -6.30 7.80
C TYR A 79 -9.28 -7.25 8.79
N GLY A 80 -9.58 -8.54 8.76
CA GLY A 80 -8.96 -9.53 9.66
C GLY A 80 -9.49 -9.52 11.11
N GLY A 81 -10.60 -8.82 11.39
CA GLY A 81 -11.19 -8.76 12.72
C GLY A 81 -11.64 -10.11 13.28
N VAL A 82 -12.00 -11.05 12.39
CA VAL A 82 -12.34 -12.43 12.77
C VAL A 82 -11.23 -13.08 13.59
N PHE A 83 -9.97 -12.83 13.24
CA PHE A 83 -8.82 -13.40 13.91
C PHE A 83 -8.47 -12.64 15.19
N THR A 84 -8.44 -11.30 15.13
CA THR A 84 -8.03 -10.49 16.27
C THR A 84 -9.11 -10.42 17.35
N GLU A 85 -10.29 -9.86 17.02
CA GLU A 85 -11.34 -9.60 18.00
C GLU A 85 -11.91 -10.90 18.57
N SER A 86 -12.27 -11.84 17.69
CA SER A 86 -12.89 -13.09 18.15
C SER A 86 -11.94 -13.90 19.02
N ARG A 87 -10.63 -13.89 18.70
CA ARG A 87 -9.65 -14.63 19.50
C ARG A 87 -9.46 -13.99 20.86
N ILE A 88 -9.29 -12.66 20.94
CA ILE A 88 -9.15 -11.95 22.23
C ILE A 88 -10.40 -12.16 23.09
N LYS A 89 -11.61 -11.93 22.54
CA LYS A 89 -12.88 -12.06 23.25
C LYS A 89 -13.18 -13.50 23.70
N ALA A 90 -12.58 -14.51 23.04
CA ALA A 90 -12.71 -15.92 23.40
C ALA A 90 -11.65 -16.41 24.41
N THR A 91 -10.82 -15.52 24.97
CA THR A 91 -9.84 -15.90 25.99
C THR A 91 -10.44 -15.92 27.40
N PRO A 92 -9.97 -16.81 28.29
CA PRO A 92 -10.35 -16.77 29.70
C PRO A 92 -10.05 -15.42 30.35
N ILE A 93 -8.87 -14.85 30.07
CA ILE A 93 -8.48 -13.54 30.64
C ILE A 93 -9.46 -12.43 30.27
N PHE A 94 -9.99 -12.38 29.04
CA PHE A 94 -11.03 -11.41 28.67
C PHE A 94 -12.28 -11.59 29.53
N ILE A 95 -12.79 -12.82 29.63
CA ILE A 95 -14.02 -13.12 30.39
C ILE A 95 -13.84 -12.80 31.88
N GLU A 96 -12.70 -13.20 32.45
CA GLU A 96 -12.40 -13.07 33.88
C GLU A 96 -12.16 -11.62 34.31
N THR A 97 -11.53 -10.79 33.48
CA THR A 97 -11.10 -9.45 33.87
C THR A 97 -12.04 -8.32 33.40
N THR A 98 -12.99 -8.61 32.50
CA THR A 98 -13.99 -7.61 32.05
C THR A 98 -14.84 -7.08 33.21
N MET A 99 -15.24 -7.93 34.16
CA MET A 99 -16.01 -7.50 35.33
C MET A 99 -15.22 -6.53 36.20
N SER A 100 -13.95 -6.84 36.49
CA SER A 100 -13.05 -5.97 37.25
C SER A 100 -12.88 -4.60 36.59
N ALA A 101 -12.67 -4.57 35.26
CA ALA A 101 -12.58 -3.31 34.51
C ALA A 101 -13.87 -2.49 34.57
N SER A 102 -15.03 -3.16 34.60
CA SER A 102 -16.33 -2.51 34.75
C SER A 102 -16.51 -1.93 36.15
N GLU A 103 -16.15 -2.68 37.20
CA GLU A 103 -16.28 -2.26 38.61
C GLU A 103 -15.38 -1.05 38.93
N GLU A 104 -14.18 -0.99 38.34
CA GLU A 104 -13.27 0.16 38.46
C GLU A 104 -13.66 1.35 37.57
N GLY A 105 -14.64 1.19 36.67
CA GLY A 105 -15.08 2.24 35.74
C GLY A 105 -14.10 2.49 34.58
N THR A 106 -13.25 1.52 34.25
CA THR A 106 -12.15 1.66 33.28
C THR A 106 -12.38 0.87 31.99
N LEU A 107 -13.59 0.33 31.81
CA LEU A 107 -14.00 -0.52 30.67
C LEU A 107 -13.76 0.13 29.29
N LYS A 108 -13.87 1.47 29.18
CA LYS A 108 -13.66 2.19 27.91
C LYS A 108 -12.26 1.94 27.31
N ASN A 109 -11.24 1.79 28.15
CA ASN A 109 -9.85 1.61 27.72
C ASN A 109 -9.34 0.18 27.97
N TYR A 110 -10.23 -0.74 28.35
CA TYR A 110 -9.88 -2.12 28.69
C TYR A 110 -9.54 -2.97 27.45
N PHE A 111 -10.34 -2.81 26.40
CA PHE A 111 -10.18 -3.49 25.12
C PHE A 111 -10.60 -2.53 24.01
N ASP A 112 -9.78 -2.43 22.97
CA ASP A 112 -10.13 -1.71 21.76
C ASP A 112 -9.45 -2.34 20.55
N THR A 113 -9.91 -2.00 19.34
CA THR A 113 -9.38 -2.52 18.08
C THR A 113 -9.26 -1.43 17.04
N LEU A 114 -8.10 -1.36 16.41
CA LEU A 114 -7.83 -0.55 15.24
C LEU A 114 -7.83 -1.47 14.03
N ALA A 115 -8.78 -1.26 13.11
CA ALA A 115 -8.95 -2.14 11.96
C ALA A 115 -9.42 -1.40 10.71
N PHE A 116 -8.93 -1.84 9.55
CA PHE A 116 -9.32 -1.28 8.26
C PHE A 116 -8.98 -2.21 7.10
N ALA A 117 -9.68 -2.03 5.98
CA ALA A 117 -9.29 -2.58 4.69
C ALA A 117 -8.37 -1.60 3.94
N TYR A 118 -7.42 -2.12 3.17
CA TYR A 118 -6.49 -1.33 2.37
C TYR A 118 -6.11 -2.04 1.05
N ASP A 119 -5.54 -1.29 0.11
CA ASP A 119 -4.91 -1.85 -1.10
C ASP A 119 -3.39 -1.81 -0.93
N ASP A 120 -2.72 -2.92 -1.17
CA ASP A 120 -1.24 -2.95 -1.15
C ASP A 120 -0.64 -2.25 -2.37
N ASP A 121 0.68 -2.07 -2.41
CA ASP A 121 1.35 -1.35 -3.51
C ASP A 121 1.27 -2.12 -4.86
N ASN A 122 0.87 -3.40 -4.82
CA ASN A 122 0.62 -4.22 -6.00
C ASN A 122 -0.85 -4.17 -6.46
N GLY A 123 -1.75 -3.57 -5.67
CA GLY A 123 -3.19 -3.49 -5.90
C GLY A 123 -3.97 -4.70 -5.40
N ARG A 124 -3.42 -5.50 -4.48
CA ARG A 124 -4.15 -6.58 -3.79
C ARG A 124 -5.01 -6.00 -2.67
N HIS A 125 -6.19 -6.57 -2.48
CA HIS A 125 -7.08 -6.21 -1.37
C HIS A 125 -6.62 -6.89 -0.09
N CYS A 126 -6.34 -6.08 0.91
CA CYS A 126 -5.77 -6.51 2.17
C CYS A 126 -6.59 -5.97 3.35
N GLY A 127 -6.37 -6.58 4.51
CA GLY A 127 -6.98 -6.21 5.77
C GLY A 127 -5.94 -6.14 6.88
N PHE A 128 -6.11 -5.17 7.76
CA PHE A 128 -5.30 -4.99 8.96
C PHE A 128 -6.20 -4.89 10.18
N SER A 129 -5.85 -5.60 11.26
CA SER A 129 -6.50 -5.47 12.55
C SER A 129 -5.50 -5.63 13.69
N LEU A 130 -5.39 -4.61 14.55
CA LEU A 130 -4.63 -4.61 15.80
C LEU A 130 -5.59 -4.42 16.96
N GLY A 131 -5.66 -5.39 17.85
CA GLY A 131 -6.49 -5.35 19.05
C GLY A 131 -5.64 -5.52 20.28
N TYR A 132 -5.94 -4.77 21.34
CA TYR A 132 -5.27 -4.90 22.62
C TYR A 132 -6.26 -5.26 23.72
N LEU A 133 -5.76 -5.90 24.77
CA LEU A 133 -6.43 -6.19 26.02
C LEU A 133 -5.52 -5.75 27.16
N ARG A 134 -6.01 -4.87 28.02
CA ARG A 134 -5.31 -4.50 29.26
C ARG A 134 -5.38 -5.65 30.25
N ASP A 135 -4.24 -6.00 30.83
CA ASP A 135 -4.15 -7.05 31.82
C ASP A 135 -4.58 -6.54 33.20
N ASP A 136 -5.87 -6.71 33.51
CA ASP A 136 -6.49 -6.33 34.79
C ASP A 136 -6.50 -7.49 35.80
N SER A 137 -5.57 -8.45 35.68
CA SER A 137 -5.43 -9.54 36.65
C SER A 137 -4.84 -9.11 38.00
N ASP A 138 -4.09 -7.99 38.03
CA ASP A 138 -3.56 -7.38 39.24
C ASP A 138 -4.03 -5.92 39.36
N LEU A 139 -5.08 -5.71 40.15
CA LEU A 139 -5.68 -4.39 40.38
C LEU A 139 -4.81 -3.49 41.29
N THR A 140 -3.74 -4.01 41.89
CA THR A 140 -2.81 -3.18 42.68
C THR A 140 -1.90 -2.32 41.80
N ILE A 141 -1.78 -2.68 40.51
CA ILE A 141 -1.05 -1.91 39.51
C ILE A 141 -1.96 -0.77 39.03
N PRO A 142 -1.49 0.50 39.03
CA PRO A 142 -2.23 1.61 38.46
C PRO A 142 -2.63 1.36 37.01
N VAL A 143 -3.84 1.76 36.63
CA VAL A 143 -4.47 1.46 35.33
C VAL A 143 -3.56 1.79 34.14
N GLU A 144 -2.87 2.93 34.21
CA GLU A 144 -1.97 3.42 33.16
C GLU A 144 -0.64 2.65 33.06
N GLN A 145 -0.32 1.82 34.05
CA GLN A 145 0.89 0.99 34.11
C GLN A 145 0.60 -0.49 33.83
N ARG A 146 -0.68 -0.87 33.70
CA ARG A 146 -1.06 -2.26 33.43
C ARG A 146 -0.65 -2.66 32.00
N PRO A 147 -0.09 -3.86 31.81
CA PRO A 147 0.35 -4.32 30.48
C PRO A 147 -0.79 -4.35 29.45
N LEU A 148 -0.48 -3.95 28.22
CA LEU A 148 -1.37 -4.12 27.07
C LEU A 148 -0.93 -5.34 26.25
N ASN A 149 -1.61 -6.47 26.45
CA ASN A 149 -1.43 -7.66 25.61
C ASN A 149 -2.15 -7.44 24.28
N TYR A 150 -1.55 -7.80 23.15
CA TYR A 150 -2.16 -7.53 21.85
C TYR A 150 -2.08 -8.70 20.86
N ALA A 151 -2.96 -8.64 19.87
CA ALA A 151 -2.94 -9.44 18.68
C ALA A 151 -3.04 -8.55 17.44
N LEU A 152 -2.35 -8.95 16.38
CA LEU A 152 -2.27 -8.26 15.11
C LEU A 152 -2.49 -9.27 13.98
N THR A 153 -3.37 -8.92 13.05
CA THR A 153 -3.67 -9.69 11.86
C THR A 153 -3.41 -8.87 10.62
N ILE A 154 -2.67 -9.45 9.68
CA ILE A 154 -2.61 -9.00 8.29
C ILE A 154 -3.18 -10.11 7.44
N ILE A 155 -4.19 -9.79 6.64
CA ILE A 155 -4.81 -10.70 5.68
C ILE A 155 -4.67 -10.11 4.27
N ARG A 156 -4.25 -10.93 3.31
CA ARG A 156 -4.14 -10.54 1.89
C ARG A 156 -5.10 -11.36 1.03
N ASP A 157 -5.51 -10.77 -0.09
CA ASP A 157 -6.52 -11.31 -1.00
C ASP A 157 -7.87 -11.56 -0.32
N VAL A 158 -8.34 -10.59 0.45
CA VAL A 158 -9.55 -10.73 1.27
C VAL A 158 -10.83 -11.05 0.48
N ASN A 159 -10.86 -10.77 -0.83
CA ASN A 159 -11.97 -11.07 -1.73
C ASN A 159 -11.83 -12.41 -2.49
N LYS A 160 -10.82 -13.24 -2.18
CA LYS A 160 -10.67 -14.60 -2.74
C LYS A 160 -11.34 -15.66 -1.86
N ALA A 161 -11.34 -16.92 -2.33
CA ALA A 161 -11.78 -18.06 -1.52
C ALA A 161 -10.89 -18.21 -0.27
N PRO A 162 -11.40 -18.70 0.88
CA PRO A 162 -10.62 -18.82 2.12
C PRO A 162 -9.27 -19.56 1.96
N SER A 163 -9.22 -20.62 1.14
CA SER A 163 -7.99 -21.38 0.87
C SER A 163 -6.90 -20.58 0.14
N GLU A 164 -7.26 -19.45 -0.47
CA GLU A 164 -6.36 -18.59 -1.25
C GLU A 164 -5.96 -17.32 -0.49
N ARG A 165 -6.63 -16.99 0.62
CA ARG A 165 -6.29 -15.79 1.41
C ARG A 165 -5.08 -16.10 2.28
N GLU A 166 -4.10 -15.22 2.26
CA GLU A 166 -2.89 -15.36 3.07
C GLU A 166 -3.09 -14.61 4.38
N VAL A 167 -2.85 -15.26 5.52
CA VAL A 167 -3.04 -14.66 6.84
C VAL A 167 -1.74 -14.76 7.62
N THR A 168 -1.33 -13.65 8.23
CA THR A 168 -0.32 -13.62 9.28
C THR A 168 -0.94 -13.07 10.56
N PHE A 169 -0.84 -13.86 11.63
CA PHE A 169 -1.31 -13.55 12.97
C PHE A 169 -0.13 -13.48 13.94
N LEU A 170 0.06 -12.33 14.57
CA LEU A 170 1.08 -12.03 15.58
C LEU A 170 0.40 -11.75 16.90
N THR A 171 0.75 -12.46 17.98
CA THR A 171 0.00 -12.32 19.23
C THR A 171 0.83 -12.55 20.48
N HIS A 172 0.38 -11.97 21.59
CA HIS A 172 0.78 -12.40 22.93
C HIS A 172 0.38 -13.88 23.16
N PRO A 173 1.24 -14.72 23.80
CA PRO A 173 0.95 -16.13 24.03
C PRO A 173 -0.32 -16.41 24.83
N ALA A 174 -0.75 -15.46 25.69
CA ALA A 174 -1.96 -15.59 26.49
C ALA A 174 -3.24 -15.72 25.64
N PHE A 175 -3.19 -15.32 24.37
CA PHE A 175 -4.36 -15.38 23.49
C PHE A 175 -4.46 -16.67 22.69
N LEU A 176 -3.48 -17.58 22.78
CA LEU A 176 -3.49 -18.82 22.02
C LEU A 176 -4.09 -19.99 22.84
N PRO A 177 -4.95 -20.83 22.24
CA PRO A 177 -5.50 -22.00 22.93
C PRO A 177 -4.43 -23.08 23.17
N LYS A 178 -3.36 -23.10 22.38
CA LYS A 178 -2.22 -24.03 22.48
C LYS A 178 -0.94 -23.24 22.30
N LYS A 179 0.19 -23.74 22.80
CA LYS A 179 1.52 -23.14 22.57
C LYS A 179 2.03 -23.41 21.14
N ASN A 180 1.26 -23.06 20.13
CA ASN A 180 1.64 -23.13 18.72
C ASN A 180 2.23 -21.79 18.24
N GLY A 181 2.68 -21.76 16.98
CA GLY A 181 3.30 -20.59 16.37
C GLY A 181 4.80 -20.45 16.63
N LYS A 182 5.46 -19.79 15.69
CA LYS A 182 6.89 -19.45 15.77
C LYS A 182 7.10 -18.37 16.83
N ALA A 183 8.05 -18.57 17.73
CA ALA A 183 8.44 -17.54 18.69
C ALA A 183 9.11 -16.37 17.97
N ILE A 184 8.71 -15.14 18.32
CA ILE A 184 9.29 -13.91 17.81
C ILE A 184 9.52 -12.97 18.98
N ASP A 185 10.67 -12.30 18.99
CA ASP A 185 10.96 -11.22 19.92
C ASP A 185 10.02 -10.03 19.65
N SER A 186 9.39 -9.45 20.69
CA SER A 186 8.51 -8.30 20.53
C SER A 186 9.19 -7.14 19.79
N GLN A 187 10.50 -6.93 19.96
CA GLN A 187 11.25 -5.88 19.25
C GLN A 187 11.24 -6.06 17.73
N MET A 188 10.97 -7.27 17.24
CA MET A 188 10.90 -7.59 15.82
C MET A 188 9.50 -7.37 15.22
N VAL A 189 8.49 -6.97 16.01
CA VAL A 189 7.10 -6.86 15.54
C VAL A 189 6.96 -5.91 14.34
N VAL A 190 7.62 -4.75 14.37
CA VAL A 190 7.58 -3.77 13.27
C VAL A 190 8.21 -4.35 12.00
N ALA A 191 9.34 -5.04 12.15
CA ALA A 191 10.05 -5.67 11.03
C ALA A 191 9.26 -6.84 10.42
N GLU A 192 8.57 -7.63 11.25
CA GLU A 192 7.71 -8.71 10.78
C GLU A 192 6.43 -8.17 10.12
N MET A 193 5.81 -7.14 10.70
CA MET A 193 4.66 -6.45 10.12
C MET A 193 4.99 -5.89 8.73
N ALA A 194 6.12 -5.20 8.59
CA ALA A 194 6.56 -4.60 7.33
C ALA A 194 6.70 -5.62 6.18
N LYS A 195 7.18 -6.83 6.48
CA LYS A 195 7.31 -7.91 5.48
C LYS A 195 5.98 -8.35 4.90
N GLU A 196 4.91 -8.22 5.67
CA GLU A 196 3.60 -8.79 5.31
C GLU A 196 2.64 -7.74 4.72
N LEU A 197 2.82 -6.46 5.06
CA LEU A 197 1.92 -5.38 4.64
C LEU A 197 1.94 -5.12 3.13
N HIS A 198 3.11 -5.25 2.49
CA HIS A 198 3.34 -4.94 1.07
C HIS A 198 2.88 -3.52 0.66
N SER A 199 2.86 -2.59 1.62
CA SER A 199 2.61 -1.18 1.34
C SER A 199 3.47 -0.26 2.19
N GLU A 200 4.29 0.56 1.54
CA GLU A 200 5.16 1.52 2.21
C GLU A 200 4.35 2.57 3.00
N SER A 201 3.25 3.06 2.42
CA SER A 201 2.39 4.06 3.06
C SER A 201 1.69 3.50 4.30
N ILE A 202 1.20 2.27 4.23
CA ILE A 202 0.59 1.59 5.39
C ILE A 202 1.65 1.28 6.45
N GLN A 203 2.85 0.88 6.05
CA GLN A 203 3.96 0.68 6.99
C GLN A 203 4.31 1.98 7.74
N LYS A 204 4.41 3.11 7.03
CA LYS A 204 4.66 4.43 7.65
C LYS A 204 3.56 4.81 8.62
N LEU A 205 2.30 4.53 8.28
CA LEU A 205 1.15 4.81 9.14
C LEU A 205 1.16 3.98 10.44
N LEU A 206 1.56 2.71 10.36
CA LEU A 206 1.44 1.76 11.48
C LEU A 206 2.70 1.65 12.34
N THR A 207 3.88 2.03 11.83
CA THR A 207 5.14 1.95 12.58
C THR A 207 5.09 2.70 13.92
N PRO A 208 4.53 3.91 14.02
CA PRO A 208 4.44 4.64 15.28
C PRO A 208 3.58 3.98 16.36
N LEU A 209 2.77 2.97 16.02
CA LEU A 209 1.93 2.25 16.99
C LEU A 209 2.73 1.40 17.97
N PHE A 210 4.03 1.19 17.71
CA PHE A 210 4.90 0.36 18.55
C PHE A 210 6.13 1.14 18.99
N ASN A 211 6.49 1.01 20.26
CA ASN A 211 7.75 1.52 20.79
C ASN A 211 8.94 0.60 20.45
N GLU A 212 10.15 0.97 20.87
CA GLU A 212 11.39 0.21 20.62
C GLU A 212 11.39 -1.19 21.27
N GLN A 213 10.52 -1.43 22.25
CA GLN A 213 10.34 -2.72 22.91
C GLN A 213 9.28 -3.59 22.22
N GLY A 214 8.60 -3.05 21.19
CA GLY A 214 7.50 -3.70 20.50
C GLY A 214 6.20 -3.77 21.30
N ALA A 215 6.06 -2.94 22.34
CA ALA A 215 4.79 -2.72 23.02
C ALA A 215 3.99 -1.63 22.30
N ILE A 216 2.67 -1.64 22.47
CA ILE A 216 1.80 -0.61 21.89
C ILE A 216 2.12 0.75 22.51
N ASP A 217 2.37 1.75 21.66
CA ASP A 217 2.35 3.16 22.06
C ASP A 217 0.90 3.63 22.09
N PHE A 218 0.32 3.68 23.29
CA PHE A 218 -1.10 3.92 23.48
C PHE A 218 -1.56 5.31 22.96
N PRO A 219 -0.85 6.42 23.22
CA PRO A 219 -1.13 7.70 22.58
C PRO A 219 -1.17 7.64 21.05
N GLN A 220 -0.21 6.96 20.42
CA GLN A 220 -0.20 6.82 18.95
C GLN A 220 -1.36 5.94 18.44
N PHE A 221 -1.70 4.88 19.17
CA PHE A 221 -2.87 4.05 18.88
C PHE A 221 -4.17 4.87 18.91
N GLN A 222 -4.41 5.62 19.99
CA GLN A 222 -5.60 6.46 20.11
C GLN A 222 -5.66 7.54 19.01
N ALA A 223 -4.53 8.22 18.77
CA ALA A 223 -4.45 9.25 17.75
C ALA A 223 -4.74 8.70 16.33
N LEU A 224 -4.36 7.46 16.03
CA LEU A 224 -4.72 6.84 14.75
C LEU A 224 -6.15 6.31 14.73
N ALA A 225 -6.64 5.74 15.83
CA ALA A 225 -8.01 5.24 15.93
C ALA A 225 -9.03 6.37 15.70
N GLU A 226 -8.79 7.58 16.22
CA GLU A 226 -9.66 8.75 16.01
C GLU A 226 -9.74 9.21 14.55
N ARG A 227 -8.72 8.89 13.74
CA ARG A 227 -8.63 9.26 12.31
C ARG A 227 -9.33 8.28 11.38
N ILE A 228 -9.56 7.06 11.86
CA ILE A 228 -10.08 5.94 11.08
C ILE A 228 -11.57 5.80 11.40
N THR A 229 -12.42 6.24 10.46
CA THR A 229 -13.87 6.23 10.64
C THR A 229 -14.54 5.22 9.71
N PRO A 230 -15.64 4.57 10.14
CA PRO A 230 -16.40 3.66 9.27
C PRO A 230 -16.89 4.36 8.01
N ASP A 231 -16.98 3.62 6.92
CA ASP A 231 -17.50 4.07 5.62
C ASP A 231 -16.67 5.14 4.89
N HIS A 232 -15.61 5.67 5.50
CA HIS A 232 -14.77 6.74 4.97
C HIS A 232 -13.31 6.31 4.82
N ASN A 233 -12.57 7.05 4.01
CA ASN A 233 -11.12 6.92 3.91
C ASN A 233 -10.46 7.61 5.11
N LEU A 234 -9.20 7.28 5.41
CA LEU A 234 -8.40 7.94 6.44
C LEU A 234 -8.52 9.48 6.33
N ASP A 235 -8.86 10.13 7.44
CA ASP A 235 -9.03 11.59 7.54
C ASP A 235 -10.04 12.20 6.55
N ASP A 236 -11.01 11.44 6.03
CA ASP A 236 -11.89 11.86 4.92
C ASP A 236 -11.12 12.31 3.66
N ARG A 237 -10.02 11.58 3.39
CA ARG A 237 -9.14 11.82 2.24
C ARG A 237 -9.89 11.96 0.93
N ASP A 238 -10.92 11.17 0.68
CA ASP A 238 -11.66 11.19 -0.59
C ASP A 238 -12.35 12.56 -0.83
N ALA A 239 -13.05 13.09 0.17
CA ALA A 239 -13.69 14.41 0.05
C ALA A 239 -12.65 15.53 0.03
N LYS A 240 -11.60 15.45 0.85
CA LYS A 240 -10.53 16.45 0.88
C LYS A 240 -9.72 16.47 -0.42
N LEU A 241 -9.50 15.32 -1.06
CA LEU A 241 -8.85 15.24 -2.38
C LEU A 241 -9.69 15.92 -3.46
N ASN A 242 -11.03 15.79 -3.40
CA ASN A 242 -11.92 16.51 -4.30
C ASN A 242 -11.84 18.03 -4.13
N LYS A 243 -11.54 18.54 -2.92
CA LYS A 243 -11.29 19.98 -2.72
C LYS A 243 -9.96 20.43 -3.34
N LEU A 244 -8.96 19.55 -3.37
CA LEU A 244 -7.67 19.82 -4.02
C LEU A 244 -7.76 19.84 -5.55
N LEU A 245 -8.91 19.48 -6.12
CA LEU A 245 -9.14 19.51 -7.55
C LEU A 245 -8.90 20.89 -8.17
N ASP A 246 -9.34 21.94 -7.50
CA ASP A 246 -9.15 23.32 -7.95
C ASP A 246 -7.65 23.70 -7.94
N VAL A 247 -6.92 23.25 -6.92
CA VAL A 247 -5.46 23.43 -6.79
C VAL A 247 -4.75 22.71 -7.93
N TYR A 248 -5.14 21.46 -8.20
CA TYR A 248 -4.58 20.66 -9.27
C TYR A 248 -4.83 21.28 -10.64
N THR A 249 -6.05 21.76 -10.89
CA THR A 249 -6.41 22.43 -12.14
C THR A 249 -5.56 23.68 -12.35
N LEU A 250 -5.38 24.49 -11.28
CA LEU A 250 -4.49 25.63 -11.30
C LEU A 250 -3.04 25.24 -11.60
N TRP A 251 -2.56 24.18 -10.94
CA TRP A 251 -1.22 23.65 -11.14
C TRP A 251 -0.97 23.21 -12.58
N VAL A 252 -1.90 22.48 -13.19
CA VAL A 252 -1.83 22.07 -14.61
C VAL A 252 -1.82 23.28 -15.54
N ARG A 253 -2.65 24.29 -15.30
CA ARG A 253 -2.67 25.53 -16.09
C ARG A 253 -1.32 26.26 -16.05
N LEU A 254 -0.72 26.36 -14.87
CA LEU A 254 0.59 26.98 -14.70
C LEU A 254 1.72 26.18 -15.34
N LEU A 255 1.63 24.84 -15.35
CA LEU A 255 2.57 24.00 -16.09
C LEU A 255 2.46 24.21 -17.61
N ALA A 256 1.24 24.40 -18.13
CA ALA A 256 0.98 24.63 -19.55
C ALA A 256 1.40 26.04 -20.02
N ASP A 257 1.40 27.03 -19.14
CA ASP A 257 1.88 28.37 -19.45
C ASP A 257 3.39 28.36 -19.76
N LYS A 258 3.77 28.90 -20.91
CA LYS A 258 5.17 28.99 -21.38
C LYS A 258 5.87 30.26 -20.91
N SER A 259 5.17 31.16 -20.21
CA SER A 259 5.77 32.38 -19.66
C SER A 259 6.92 32.04 -18.71
N LYS A 260 7.95 32.88 -18.70
CA LYS A 260 9.14 32.72 -17.83
C LYS A 260 9.19 33.82 -16.78
N THR A 261 8.06 34.15 -16.19
CA THR A 261 8.00 35.15 -15.12
C THR A 261 8.47 34.54 -13.79
N LYS A 262 9.11 35.36 -12.95
CA LYS A 262 9.52 34.94 -11.60
C LYS A 262 8.30 34.53 -10.76
N GLU A 263 7.23 35.31 -10.86
CA GLU A 263 5.95 35.07 -10.17
C GLU A 263 5.35 33.71 -10.50
N ARG A 264 5.35 33.30 -11.78
CA ARG A 264 4.95 31.94 -12.18
C ARG A 264 5.82 30.87 -11.53
N ALA A 265 7.14 31.06 -11.55
CA ALA A 265 8.08 30.07 -11.02
C ALA A 265 7.90 29.89 -9.50
N ASP A 266 7.69 30.98 -8.76
CA ASP A 266 7.45 30.96 -7.32
C ASP A 266 6.11 30.26 -7.01
N LEU A 267 5.04 30.58 -7.75
CA LEU A 267 3.74 29.95 -7.58
C LEU A 267 3.76 28.45 -7.91
N LEU A 268 4.43 28.07 -8.99
CA LEU A 268 4.57 26.66 -9.37
C LEU A 268 5.36 25.87 -8.31
N LYS A 269 6.38 26.47 -7.70
CA LYS A 269 7.15 25.86 -6.61
C LYS A 269 6.28 25.63 -5.37
N GLU A 270 5.46 26.62 -4.99
CA GLU A 270 4.54 26.52 -3.85
C GLU A 270 3.50 25.42 -4.09
N LEU A 271 2.86 25.42 -5.27
CA LEU A 271 1.90 24.37 -5.68
C LEU A 271 2.53 22.98 -5.73
N ASN A 272 3.72 22.84 -6.29
CA ASN A 272 4.44 21.56 -6.32
C ASN A 272 4.63 21.02 -4.90
N THR A 273 4.98 21.87 -3.95
CA THR A 273 5.18 21.48 -2.56
C THR A 273 3.88 20.95 -1.95
N GLN A 274 2.75 21.64 -2.17
CA GLN A 274 1.45 21.21 -1.68
C GLN A 274 0.97 19.90 -2.34
N MET A 275 1.09 19.81 -3.67
CA MET A 275 0.66 18.61 -4.40
C MET A 275 1.51 17.39 -4.03
N ILE A 276 2.84 17.52 -3.98
CA ILE A 276 3.72 16.41 -3.55
C ILE A 276 3.38 16.01 -2.11
N GLY A 277 3.14 16.98 -1.22
CA GLY A 277 2.69 16.71 0.14
C GLY A 277 1.42 15.86 0.18
N ALA A 278 0.38 16.24 -0.57
CA ALA A 278 -0.91 15.54 -0.61
C ALA A 278 -0.80 14.06 -1.02
N PHE A 279 0.19 13.75 -1.85
CA PHE A 279 0.38 12.41 -2.38
C PHE A 279 1.40 11.54 -1.64
N THR A 280 2.36 12.16 -0.94
CA THR A 280 3.47 11.42 -0.32
C THR A 280 3.42 11.41 1.21
N ASP A 281 2.72 12.37 1.81
CA ASP A 281 2.62 12.49 3.26
C ASP A 281 1.33 11.83 3.76
N VAL A 282 1.49 10.74 4.52
CA VAL A 282 0.39 9.98 5.13
C VAL A 282 -0.43 10.81 6.12
N ASP A 283 0.13 11.92 6.60
CA ASP A 283 -0.48 12.84 7.54
C ASP A 283 -0.93 14.15 6.87
N PHE A 284 -0.88 14.24 5.54
CA PHE A 284 -1.23 15.47 4.82
C PHE A 284 -2.65 15.94 5.14
N PHE A 285 -3.61 15.02 5.23
CA PHE A 285 -5.02 15.35 5.38
C PHE A 285 -5.43 15.63 6.83
N LYS A 286 -4.49 15.72 7.76
CA LYS A 286 -4.73 16.29 9.10
C LYS A 286 -5.17 17.75 8.94
N ASP A 287 -6.28 18.12 9.59
CA ASP A 287 -7.12 19.28 9.26
C ASP A 287 -6.34 20.58 8.99
N LYS A 288 -5.31 20.86 9.80
CA LYS A 288 -4.50 22.08 9.69
C LYS A 288 -3.90 22.32 8.29
N ARG A 289 -3.46 21.28 7.57
CA ARG A 289 -2.81 21.46 6.26
C ARG A 289 -3.79 21.70 5.13
N ILE A 290 -5.00 21.16 5.23
CA ILE A 290 -6.05 21.42 4.23
C ILE A 290 -6.53 22.86 4.35
N GLU A 291 -6.65 23.39 5.56
CA GLU A 291 -6.94 24.82 5.78
C GLU A 291 -5.87 25.72 5.14
N ASP A 292 -4.59 25.35 5.26
CA ASP A 292 -3.49 26.07 4.60
C ASP A 292 -3.63 26.05 3.07
N VAL A 293 -4.03 24.91 2.49
CA VAL A 293 -4.26 24.80 1.04
C VAL A 293 -5.49 25.59 0.61
N GLU A 294 -6.58 25.55 1.38
CA GLU A 294 -7.80 26.35 1.10
C GLU A 294 -7.48 27.85 1.16
N ALA A 295 -6.72 28.29 2.16
CA ALA A 295 -6.24 29.67 2.28
C ALA A 295 -5.34 30.05 1.11
N PHE A 296 -4.45 29.16 0.68
CA PHE A 296 -3.64 29.31 -0.52
C PHE A 296 -4.54 29.48 -1.76
N VAL A 297 -5.50 28.60 -2.01
CA VAL A 297 -6.42 28.70 -3.17
C VAL A 297 -7.17 30.03 -3.13
N ALA A 298 -7.71 30.42 -1.97
CA ALA A 298 -8.44 31.66 -1.81
C ALA A 298 -7.58 32.88 -2.14
N LYS A 299 -6.31 32.89 -1.69
CA LYS A 299 -5.33 33.94 -2.03
C LYS A 299 -5.10 34.04 -3.54
N TYR A 300 -4.98 32.90 -4.22
CA TYR A 300 -4.62 32.88 -5.64
C TYR A 300 -5.81 32.95 -6.60
N LYS A 301 -7.03 32.69 -6.16
CA LYS A 301 -8.25 32.72 -7.00
C LYS A 301 -8.45 34.04 -7.75
N ASN A 302 -7.98 35.15 -7.17
CA ASN A 302 -8.06 36.49 -7.75
C ASN A 302 -6.72 37.00 -8.30
N HIS A 303 -5.72 36.12 -8.41
CA HIS A 303 -4.39 36.53 -8.82
C HIS A 303 -4.38 36.88 -10.31
N PRO A 304 -3.79 38.03 -10.72
CA PRO A 304 -3.84 38.51 -12.11
C PRO A 304 -3.33 37.49 -13.13
N ILE A 305 -2.32 36.70 -12.75
CA ILE A 305 -1.77 35.64 -13.61
C ILE A 305 -2.85 34.63 -14.05
N LEU A 306 -3.87 34.36 -13.23
CA LEU A 306 -4.91 33.38 -13.56
C LEU A 306 -5.77 33.84 -14.74
N ALA A 307 -5.99 35.14 -14.89
CA ALA A 307 -6.73 35.70 -16.01
C ALA A 307 -5.98 35.53 -17.34
N THR A 308 -4.66 35.30 -17.28
CA THR A 308 -3.80 35.08 -18.45
C THR A 308 -3.59 33.60 -18.77
N LEU A 309 -3.98 32.70 -17.87
CA LEU A 309 -3.83 31.27 -18.09
C LEU A 309 -4.86 30.77 -19.12
N PRO A 310 -4.49 29.79 -19.96
CA PRO A 310 -5.44 29.19 -20.89
C PRO A 310 -6.61 28.56 -20.11
N THR A 311 -7.83 28.81 -20.57
CA THR A 311 -8.99 28.07 -20.09
C THR A 311 -8.88 26.63 -20.58
N LEU A 312 -8.79 25.67 -19.66
CA LEU A 312 -9.04 24.28 -20.02
C LEU A 312 -10.53 24.13 -20.33
N ASP A 313 -10.82 23.35 -21.37
CA ASP A 313 -12.16 22.85 -21.62
C ASP A 313 -12.61 22.05 -20.39
N LYS A 314 -13.80 22.32 -19.86
CA LYS A 314 -14.35 21.62 -18.68
C LYS A 314 -14.41 20.10 -18.86
N SER A 315 -14.57 19.62 -20.10
CA SER A 315 -14.56 18.19 -20.40
C SER A 315 -13.16 17.58 -20.29
N ILE A 316 -12.12 18.37 -20.59
CA ILE A 316 -10.72 18.01 -20.40
C ILE A 316 -10.32 18.15 -18.93
N ASP A 317 -10.85 19.12 -18.19
CA ASP A 317 -10.59 19.29 -16.76
C ASP A 317 -11.01 18.02 -15.98
N ASP A 318 -12.26 17.55 -16.10
CA ASP A 318 -12.71 16.36 -15.36
C ASP A 318 -12.00 15.06 -15.81
N TYR A 319 -11.72 14.92 -17.12
CA TYR A 319 -11.01 13.75 -17.64
C TYR A 319 -9.52 13.76 -17.29
N ALA A 320 -8.80 14.86 -17.50
CA ALA A 320 -7.36 14.99 -17.23
C ALA A 320 -7.07 15.00 -15.74
N VAL A 321 -8.01 15.42 -14.90
CA VAL A 321 -7.94 15.23 -13.45
C VAL A 321 -8.07 13.75 -13.11
N ARG A 322 -9.14 13.08 -13.55
CA ARG A 322 -9.37 11.67 -13.19
C ARG A 322 -8.26 10.77 -13.74
N LYS A 323 -7.81 11.05 -14.97
CA LYS A 323 -6.63 10.40 -15.56
C LYS A 323 -5.32 10.91 -14.99
N GLY A 324 -5.24 12.13 -14.48
CA GLY A 324 -4.05 12.69 -13.86
C GLY A 324 -3.78 12.06 -12.51
N PHE A 325 -4.83 11.88 -11.69
CA PHE A 325 -4.80 11.06 -10.48
C PHE A 325 -4.49 9.60 -10.82
N ALA A 326 -5.19 8.97 -11.78
CA ALA A 326 -4.90 7.59 -12.18
C ALA A 326 -3.52 7.41 -12.84
N SER A 327 -3.01 8.41 -13.55
CA SER A 327 -1.68 8.40 -14.17
C SER A 327 -0.59 8.73 -13.16
N TYR A 328 -0.89 9.48 -12.11
CA TYR A 328 0.00 9.66 -10.97
C TYR A 328 0.06 8.41 -10.11
N GLU A 329 -1.07 7.72 -9.88
CA GLU A 329 -1.12 6.38 -9.28
C GLU A 329 -0.30 5.39 -10.12
N ALA A 330 -0.45 5.41 -11.45
CA ALA A 330 0.39 4.62 -12.35
C ALA A 330 1.88 5.02 -12.30
N MET A 331 2.19 6.32 -12.18
CA MET A 331 3.57 6.79 -12.03
C MET A 331 4.17 6.42 -10.68
N GLN A 332 3.42 6.48 -9.57
CA GLN A 332 3.88 6.00 -8.26
C GLN A 332 4.11 4.49 -8.31
N LYS A 333 3.19 3.74 -8.92
CA LYS A 333 3.36 2.29 -9.14
C LYS A 333 4.63 1.99 -9.95
N GLU A 334 4.89 2.73 -11.04
CA GLU A 334 6.12 2.59 -11.82
C GLU A 334 7.36 3.06 -11.04
N MET A 335 7.28 4.12 -10.24
CA MET A 335 8.39 4.61 -9.42
C MET A 335 8.78 3.64 -8.30
N ASN A 336 7.79 2.97 -7.70
CA ASN A 336 7.95 2.03 -6.59
C ASN A 336 8.36 0.63 -7.07
N GLN A 337 8.18 0.31 -8.36
CA GLN A 337 8.75 -0.90 -8.94
C GLN A 337 10.27 -0.90 -8.80
N SER A 338 10.84 -2.06 -8.43
CA SER A 338 12.29 -2.20 -8.34
C SER A 338 12.95 -1.91 -9.70
N PHE A 339 14.23 -1.50 -9.71
CA PHE A 339 14.96 -1.29 -10.96
C PHE A 339 14.88 -2.52 -11.88
N LEU A 340 14.90 -3.73 -11.30
CA LEU A 340 14.78 -4.99 -12.04
C LEU A 340 13.39 -5.18 -12.67
N GLU A 341 12.32 -4.78 -11.99
CA GLU A 341 10.95 -4.88 -12.54
C GLU A 341 10.74 -3.87 -13.66
N ARG A 342 11.15 -2.61 -13.46
CA ARG A 342 11.09 -1.57 -14.49
C ARG A 342 11.90 -1.92 -15.73
N ASN A 343 13.03 -2.58 -15.55
CA ASN A 343 13.94 -2.93 -16.64
C ASN A 343 13.85 -4.40 -17.03
N LYS A 344 12.83 -5.16 -16.59
CA LYS A 344 12.75 -6.60 -16.85
C LYS A 344 12.77 -6.90 -18.36
N GLY A 345 12.01 -6.15 -19.15
CA GLY A 345 12.04 -6.26 -20.61
C GLY A 345 13.44 -5.97 -21.19
N PRO A 346 13.99 -4.76 -21.01
CA PRO A 346 15.33 -4.40 -21.48
C PRO A 346 16.46 -5.33 -21.00
N LEU A 347 16.42 -5.80 -19.75
CA LEU A 347 17.42 -6.71 -19.17
C LEU A 347 17.30 -8.13 -19.74
N ILE A 348 16.09 -8.62 -20.02
CA ILE A 348 15.90 -9.89 -20.73
C ILE A 348 16.47 -9.78 -22.15
N VAL A 349 16.18 -8.69 -22.86
CA VAL A 349 16.73 -8.45 -24.20
C VAL A 349 18.26 -8.36 -24.18
N LEU A 350 18.83 -7.63 -23.21
CA LEU A 350 20.27 -7.52 -23.01
C LEU A 350 20.91 -8.88 -22.66
N GLY A 351 20.25 -9.65 -21.79
CA GLY A 351 20.70 -11.00 -21.41
C GLY A 351 20.70 -11.96 -22.59
N VAL A 352 19.64 -11.96 -23.42
CA VAL A 352 19.56 -12.75 -24.65
C VAL A 352 20.63 -12.33 -25.66
N ALA A 353 20.86 -11.02 -25.83
CA ALA A 353 21.90 -10.50 -26.72
C ALA A 353 23.30 -10.91 -26.25
N LEU A 354 23.59 -10.82 -24.95
CA LEU A 354 24.87 -11.22 -24.37
C LEU A 354 25.10 -12.73 -24.55
N LEU A 355 24.09 -13.56 -24.29
CA LEU A 355 24.15 -15.00 -24.52
C LEU A 355 24.39 -15.32 -26.00
N ALA A 356 23.79 -14.57 -26.92
CA ALA A 356 24.03 -14.74 -28.35
C ALA A 356 25.50 -14.40 -28.71
N VAL A 357 26.05 -13.31 -28.19
CA VAL A 357 27.46 -12.92 -28.41
C VAL A 357 28.41 -13.96 -27.84
N ILE A 358 28.17 -14.45 -26.62
CA ILE A 358 28.98 -15.51 -26.00
C ILE A 358 28.91 -16.80 -26.84
N SER A 359 27.72 -17.17 -27.32
CA SER A 359 27.53 -18.36 -28.16
C SER A 359 28.32 -18.25 -29.48
N ILE A 360 28.30 -17.06 -30.10
CA ILE A 360 29.08 -16.78 -31.32
C ILE A 360 30.58 -16.88 -31.01
N ALA A 361 31.05 -16.27 -29.93
CA ALA A 361 32.47 -16.31 -29.53
C ALA A 361 32.95 -17.75 -29.22
N LEU A 362 32.15 -18.54 -28.52
CA LEU A 362 32.45 -19.95 -28.21
C LEU A 362 32.43 -20.84 -29.46
N THR A 363 31.62 -20.48 -30.46
CA THR A 363 31.61 -21.17 -31.76
C THR A 363 32.86 -20.81 -32.56
N LEU A 364 33.22 -19.53 -32.62
CA LEU A 364 34.41 -19.04 -33.34
C LEU A 364 35.73 -19.52 -32.73
N THR A 365 35.78 -19.70 -31.40
CA THR A 365 36.96 -20.20 -30.69
C THR A 365 37.08 -21.73 -30.73
N GLY A 366 36.15 -22.43 -31.40
CA GLY A 366 36.17 -23.88 -31.58
C GLY A 366 35.72 -24.69 -30.36
N VAL A 367 35.41 -24.03 -29.24
CA VAL A 367 34.95 -24.67 -27.99
C VAL A 367 33.60 -25.37 -28.18
N LEU A 368 32.75 -24.86 -29.08
CA LEU A 368 31.45 -25.45 -29.45
C LEU A 368 31.40 -26.06 -30.86
N ALA A 369 32.55 -26.26 -31.52
CA ALA A 369 32.62 -26.73 -32.91
C ALA A 369 31.80 -28.01 -33.23
N PRO A 370 31.69 -29.02 -32.33
CA PRO A 370 30.89 -30.22 -32.62
C PRO A 370 29.36 -30.00 -32.57
N ILE A 371 28.89 -28.93 -31.91
CA ILE A 371 27.45 -28.65 -31.69
C ILE A 371 26.96 -27.46 -32.55
N GLY A 372 27.88 -26.65 -33.09
CA GLY A 372 27.61 -25.35 -33.70
C GLY A 372 26.71 -25.33 -34.95
N ILE A 373 26.55 -26.45 -35.67
CA ILE A 373 25.78 -26.47 -36.92
C ILE A 373 24.26 -26.55 -36.67
N LEU A 374 23.82 -27.16 -35.57
CA LEU A 374 22.39 -27.23 -35.21
C LEU A 374 21.92 -26.03 -34.36
N ALA A 375 22.80 -25.45 -33.55
CA ALA A 375 22.45 -24.28 -32.71
C ALA A 375 22.43 -22.95 -33.49
N GLY A 376 23.24 -22.82 -34.56
CA GLY A 376 23.36 -21.57 -35.33
C GLY A 376 22.06 -21.14 -36.02
N ILE A 377 21.23 -22.08 -36.46
CA ILE A 377 19.95 -21.79 -37.12
C ILE A 377 18.89 -21.34 -36.10
N GLY A 378 18.85 -21.96 -34.92
CA GLY A 378 17.92 -21.59 -33.84
C GLY A 378 18.22 -20.21 -33.23
N LEU A 379 19.51 -19.87 -33.10
CA LEU A 379 19.94 -18.58 -32.54
C LEU A 379 19.68 -17.40 -33.51
N ALA A 380 19.88 -17.61 -34.82
CA ALA A 380 19.56 -16.61 -35.84
C ALA A 380 18.05 -16.31 -35.87
N LEU A 381 17.19 -17.33 -35.78
CA LEU A 381 15.74 -17.16 -35.70
C LEU A 381 15.31 -16.44 -34.42
N ALA A 382 15.93 -16.75 -33.27
CA ALA A 382 15.63 -16.08 -32.00
C ALA A 382 16.06 -14.60 -32.00
N VAL A 383 17.22 -14.26 -32.57
CA VAL A 383 17.68 -12.86 -32.70
C VAL A 383 16.81 -12.07 -33.68
N THR A 384 16.36 -12.70 -34.77
CA THR A 384 15.46 -12.06 -35.76
C THR A 384 14.05 -11.85 -35.18
N ALA A 385 13.54 -12.80 -34.39
CA ALA A 385 12.28 -12.65 -33.68
C ALA A 385 12.35 -11.59 -32.58
N ALA A 386 13.47 -11.50 -31.84
CA ALA A 386 13.69 -10.47 -30.82
C ALA A 386 13.82 -9.06 -31.44
N THR A 387 14.45 -8.93 -32.61
CA THR A 387 14.55 -7.65 -33.34
C THR A 387 13.23 -7.26 -34.02
N ALA A 388 12.43 -8.22 -34.52
CA ALA A 388 11.07 -7.97 -35.01
C ALA A 388 10.09 -7.58 -33.89
N ALA A 389 10.23 -8.17 -32.70
CA ALA A 389 9.48 -7.76 -31.52
C ALA A 389 9.91 -6.36 -31.02
N ALA A 390 11.19 -6.01 -31.11
CA ALA A 390 11.67 -4.67 -30.75
C ALA A 390 11.25 -3.58 -31.75
N THR A 391 11.09 -3.92 -33.03
CA THR A 391 10.64 -2.97 -34.09
C THR A 391 9.12 -2.81 -34.13
N SER A 392 8.34 -3.87 -33.87
CA SER A 392 6.87 -3.77 -33.76
C SER A 392 6.39 -2.94 -32.56
N VAL A 393 7.21 -2.82 -31.51
CA VAL A 393 6.96 -1.90 -30.38
C VAL A 393 7.23 -0.43 -30.78
N ALA A 394 8.08 -0.18 -31.78
CA ALA A 394 8.37 1.17 -32.28
C ALA A 394 7.32 1.68 -33.30
N ASP A 395 6.64 0.79 -34.03
CA ASP A 395 5.68 1.19 -35.09
C ASP A 395 4.21 1.31 -34.62
N THR A 396 3.91 1.07 -33.33
CA THR A 396 2.56 1.29 -32.77
C THR A 396 2.40 2.69 -32.14
N GLU A 397 3.23 3.66 -32.55
CA GLU A 397 3.34 4.99 -31.91
C GLU A 397 2.83 6.15 -32.79
N LEU A 398 1.91 5.89 -33.74
CA LEU A 398 1.40 6.94 -34.65
C LEU A 398 0.02 7.52 -34.31
N ASP A 399 -0.56 7.23 -33.14
CA ASP A 399 -1.81 7.88 -32.69
C ASP A 399 -1.83 8.29 -31.20
N PHE A 400 -0.65 8.44 -30.57
CA PHE A 400 -0.49 8.69 -29.11
C PHE A 400 0.24 10.01 -28.75
N SER A 401 0.33 10.96 -29.70
CA SER A 401 1.14 12.18 -29.60
C SER A 401 0.80 13.09 -28.40
N ASP A 402 -0.46 13.18 -27.99
CA ASP A 402 -0.86 14.19 -26.99
C ASP A 402 -0.63 13.73 -25.53
N SER A 403 -0.46 12.42 -25.30
CA SER A 403 -0.21 11.87 -23.96
C SER A 403 1.28 11.85 -23.58
N CYS A 404 2.19 11.71 -24.55
CA CYS A 404 3.63 11.65 -24.29
C CYS A 404 4.24 13.03 -24.00
N TYR A 405 3.67 14.11 -24.54
CA TYR A 405 4.17 15.47 -24.28
C TYR A 405 3.97 15.89 -22.82
N ALA A 406 2.82 15.55 -22.22
CA ALA A 406 2.56 15.78 -20.80
C ALA A 406 3.44 14.90 -19.89
N ARG A 407 3.64 13.63 -20.24
CA ARG A 407 4.52 12.68 -19.50
C ARG A 407 6.00 13.06 -19.55
N SER A 408 6.50 13.52 -20.70
CA SER A 408 7.89 13.95 -20.87
C SER A 408 8.19 15.25 -20.10
N ILE A 409 7.28 16.22 -20.09
CA ILE A 409 7.44 17.47 -19.33
C ILE A 409 7.44 17.22 -17.81
N LEU A 410 6.52 16.37 -17.32
CA LEU A 410 6.43 16.05 -15.89
C LEU A 410 7.68 15.30 -15.40
N SER A 411 8.13 14.29 -16.16
CA SER A 411 9.35 13.54 -15.83
C SER A 411 10.60 14.43 -15.86
N CYS A 412 10.78 15.26 -16.90
CA CYS A 412 11.96 16.12 -16.99
C CYS A 412 12.02 17.27 -15.98
N HIS A 413 10.89 17.74 -15.45
CA HIS A 413 10.87 18.81 -14.45
C HIS A 413 11.04 18.28 -13.01
N ILE A 414 10.48 17.11 -12.69
CA ILE A 414 10.65 16.49 -11.37
C ILE A 414 12.12 16.10 -11.13
N PHE A 415 12.81 15.54 -12.13
CA PHE A 415 14.23 15.18 -11.99
C PHE A 415 15.20 16.37 -11.87
N LYS A 416 14.80 17.58 -12.31
CA LYS A 416 15.63 18.79 -12.18
C LYS A 416 15.49 19.50 -10.83
N LEU A 417 14.48 19.15 -10.04
CA LEU A 417 14.16 19.84 -8.77
C LEU A 417 14.53 19.05 -7.51
N LEU A 418 14.98 17.79 -7.66
CA LEU A 418 15.56 17.04 -6.56
C LEU A 418 16.94 17.64 -6.20
N PRO A 419 17.22 17.94 -4.92
CA PRO A 419 18.53 18.42 -4.52
C PRO A 419 19.61 17.41 -4.90
N SER A 420 20.71 17.91 -5.50
CA SER A 420 21.84 17.15 -6.06
C SER A 420 22.51 16.14 -5.11
N ASN A 421 22.11 16.13 -3.84
CA ASN A 421 22.61 15.26 -2.78
C ASN A 421 21.89 13.90 -2.74
N LEU A 422 20.75 13.74 -3.43
CA LEU A 422 20.05 12.45 -3.62
C LEU A 422 20.56 11.65 -4.84
N VAL A 423 21.40 12.25 -5.70
CA VAL A 423 21.98 11.60 -6.89
C VAL A 423 23.46 11.22 -6.69
N ARG A 424 24.05 11.50 -5.52
CA ARG A 424 25.50 11.31 -5.27
C ARG A 424 25.84 10.36 -4.12
N SER A 425 25.02 9.33 -3.89
CA SER A 425 25.32 8.26 -2.95
C SER A 425 25.04 6.89 -3.59
N LYS A 426 26.04 6.38 -4.30
CA LYS A 426 26.36 4.95 -4.55
C LYS A 426 27.23 4.85 -5.81
N ASN A 427 28.54 5.03 -5.60
CA ASN A 427 29.66 4.35 -6.29
C ASN A 427 30.95 5.15 -6.05
N GLN A 428 31.54 4.97 -4.89
CA GLN A 428 32.96 5.22 -4.69
C GLN A 428 33.65 3.86 -4.65
N PHE A 429 33.90 3.29 -5.83
CA PHE A 429 34.84 2.20 -5.97
C PHE A 429 36.24 2.78 -5.82
N VAL A 430 36.87 2.50 -4.68
CA VAL A 430 38.31 2.66 -4.51
C VAL A 430 38.99 1.60 -5.36
N LEU A 431 39.46 1.98 -6.55
CA LEU A 431 40.43 1.20 -7.30
C LEU A 431 41.81 1.47 -6.71
N ASN A 432 42.24 0.54 -5.87
CA ASN A 432 43.59 0.45 -5.37
C ASN A 432 44.42 -0.32 -6.42
N SER A 433 45.04 0.39 -7.38
CA SER A 433 46.07 -0.18 -8.24
C SER A 433 47.44 0.06 -7.61
N LYS A 434 48.08 -1.01 -7.13
CA LYS A 434 49.52 -1.02 -6.81
C LYS A 434 50.37 -0.99 -8.09
N VAL A 435 51.66 -0.66 -7.88
CA VAL A 435 52.86 -0.78 -8.75
C VAL A 435 53.13 0.53 -9.51
N ILE A 436 54.21 1.29 -9.30
CA ILE A 436 55.59 1.07 -8.76
C ILE A 436 55.86 2.02 -7.60
#